data_AF-A0A2V7KI27-F1
#
_entry.id   AF-A0A2V7KI27-F1
#
_cell.length_a   1.000
_cell.length_b   1.000
_cell.length_c   1.000
_cell.angle_alpha   90.00
_cell.angle_beta   90.00
_cell.angle_gamma   90.00
#
_symmetry.space_group_name_H-M   'P 1'
#
loop_
_entity.id
_entity.type
_entity.pdbx_description
1 polymer ?
#
loop_
_entity_poly.entity_id
_entity_poly.type
_entity_poly.pdbx_seq_one_letter_code
_entity_poly.pdbx_strand_id
1 'polypeptide(L)'
;WEHAVRRAGARVADALDAEVTRTARQVRLPRRRLRRHLLTSTEKRAIAARLGAGGATFVAALDALEAAAGRVVDASVLEKDAHAEWQEALRTVARRLEAAWLALETEVDEERARWTPEIDALAAWRPTLWPIFVIWTPLAMLLIWLGLILGGYLPAPAWLAAQLGF
;
A
#
# COMPACT_ATOMS: atom_id res chain seq x y z
N TRP A 1 20.85 4.83 13.75
CA TRP A 1 20.05 5.53 12.72
C TRP A 1 19.62 4.60 11.58
N GLU A 2 20.55 3.99 10.84
CA GLU A 2 20.23 3.12 9.70
C GLU A 2 19.24 1.99 10.03
N HIS A 3 19.40 1.34 11.18
CA HIS A 3 18.46 0.32 11.65
C HIS A 3 17.04 0.87 11.85
N ALA A 4 16.89 2.10 12.34
CA ALA A 4 15.60 2.74 12.54
C ALA A 4 14.94 3.08 11.19
N VAL A 5 15.70 3.65 10.25
CA VAL A 5 15.24 3.93 8.88
C VAL A 5 14.81 2.65 8.17
N ARG A 6 15.61 1.58 8.28
CA ARG A 6 15.27 0.28 7.67
C ARG A 6 13.98 -0.30 8.24
N ARG A 7 13.77 -0.17 9.56
CA ARG A 7 12.54 -0.62 10.24
C ARG A 7 11.33 0.24 9.86
N ALA A 8 11.52 1.55 9.70
CA ALA A 8 10.49 2.47 9.23
C ALA A 8 10.09 2.18 7.78
N GLY A 9 11.06 2.01 6.88
CA GLY A 9 10.81 1.64 5.49
C GLY A 9 10.10 0.29 5.34
N ALA A 10 10.44 -0.70 6.18
CA ALA A 10 9.70 -1.96 6.24
C ALA A 10 8.24 -1.74 6.66
N ARG A 11 7.97 -0.93 7.69
CA ARG A 11 6.60 -0.63 8.14
C ARG A 11 5.78 0.11 7.07
N VAL A 12 6.37 1.06 6.35
CA VAL A 12 5.70 1.77 5.26
C VAL A 12 5.35 0.80 4.13
N ALA A 13 6.30 -0.05 3.73
CA ALA A 13 6.04 -1.08 2.72
C ALA A 13 4.94 -2.06 3.14
N ASP A 14 4.94 -2.50 4.40
CA ASP A 14 3.90 -3.41 4.92
C ASP A 14 2.53 -2.72 5.01
N ALA A 15 2.49 -1.43 5.33
CA ALA A 15 1.26 -0.64 5.34
C ALA A 15 0.66 -0.49 3.93
N LEU A 16 1.50 -0.22 2.92
CA LEU A 16 1.08 -0.16 1.52
C LEU A 16 0.57 -1.52 1.01
N ASP A 17 1.29 -2.61 1.29
CA ASP A 17 0.83 -3.97 0.95
C ASP A 17 -0.52 -4.30 1.63
N ALA A 18 -0.73 -3.84 2.87
CA ALA A 18 -1.97 -4.03 3.60
C ALA A 18 -3.14 -3.23 2.99
N GLU A 19 -2.89 -1.99 2.54
CA GLU A 19 -3.87 -1.15 1.86
C GLU A 19 -4.29 -1.76 0.52
N VAL A 20 -3.33 -2.16 -0.32
CA VAL A 20 -3.57 -2.87 -1.58
C VAL A 20 -4.37 -4.15 -1.34
N THR A 21 -4.00 -4.94 -0.32
CA THR A 21 -4.70 -6.18 0.03
C THR A 21 -6.13 -5.92 0.53
N ARG A 22 -6.36 -4.84 1.28
CA ARG A 22 -7.69 -4.45 1.76
C ARG A 22 -8.59 -4.07 0.59
N THR A 23 -8.12 -3.20 -0.30
CA THR A 23 -8.85 -2.78 -1.50
C THR A 23 -9.16 -3.97 -2.40
N ALA A 24 -8.19 -4.85 -2.62
CA ALA A 24 -8.37 -6.08 -3.40
C ALA A 24 -9.43 -7.03 -2.80
N ARG A 25 -9.53 -7.13 -1.46
CA ARG A 25 -10.60 -7.91 -0.81
C ARG A 25 -11.97 -7.27 -1.00
N GLN A 26 -12.06 -5.94 -0.90
CA GLN A 26 -13.31 -5.21 -1.05
C GLN A 26 -13.90 -5.39 -2.46
N VAL A 27 -13.05 -5.36 -3.48
CA VAL A 27 -13.49 -5.60 -4.86
C VAL A 27 -13.56 -7.10 -5.22
N ARG A 28 -13.22 -8.03 -4.31
CA ARG A 28 -13.16 -9.48 -4.56
C ARG A 28 -12.20 -9.88 -5.70
N LEU A 29 -11.05 -9.23 -5.76
CA LEU A 29 -10.02 -9.50 -6.78
C LEU A 29 -9.46 -10.93 -6.67
N PRO A 30 -9.28 -11.66 -7.78
CA PRO A 30 -8.64 -12.97 -7.76
C PRO A 30 -7.18 -12.92 -7.27
N ARG A 31 -6.78 -13.89 -6.42
CA ARG A 31 -5.44 -13.98 -5.81
C ARG A 31 -4.28 -13.91 -6.82
N ARG A 32 -4.45 -14.45 -8.03
CA ARG A 32 -3.42 -14.40 -9.08
C ARG A 32 -3.17 -12.98 -9.61
N ARG A 33 -4.20 -12.14 -9.65
CA ARG A 33 -4.07 -10.73 -10.04
C ARG A 33 -3.51 -9.89 -8.90
N LEU A 34 -3.94 -10.15 -7.66
CA LEU A 34 -3.39 -9.49 -6.47
C LEU A 34 -1.86 -9.59 -6.40
N ARG A 35 -1.27 -10.77 -6.66
CA ARG A 35 0.20 -10.96 -6.62
C ARG A 35 0.97 -10.05 -7.56
N ARG A 36 0.35 -9.50 -8.60
CA ARG A 36 0.99 -8.57 -9.55
C ARG A 36 1.01 -7.11 -9.06
N HIS A 37 0.19 -6.78 -8.07
CA HIS A 37 0.06 -5.43 -7.51
C HIS A 37 0.69 -5.28 -6.11
N LEU A 38 1.26 -6.36 -5.56
CA LEU A 38 2.02 -6.29 -4.31
C LEU A 38 3.42 -5.73 -4.56
N LEU A 39 3.96 -5.01 -3.58
CA LEU A 39 5.28 -4.40 -3.71
C LEU A 39 6.36 -5.49 -3.88
N THR A 40 7.18 -5.32 -4.91
CA THR A 40 8.35 -6.16 -5.18
C THR A 40 9.47 -5.88 -4.19
N SER A 41 10.39 -6.84 -4.03
CA SER A 41 11.55 -6.66 -3.15
C SER A 41 12.46 -5.48 -3.56
N THR A 42 12.43 -5.10 -4.84
CA THR A 42 13.18 -3.96 -5.38
C THR A 42 12.52 -2.65 -4.97
N GLU A 43 11.20 -2.55 -5.06
CA GLU A 43 10.44 -1.36 -4.63
C GLU A 43 10.58 -1.14 -3.12
N LYS A 44 10.50 -2.21 -2.32
CA LYS A 44 10.74 -2.13 -0.87
C LYS A 44 12.14 -1.61 -0.54
N ARG A 45 13.16 -2.02 -1.31
CA ARG A 45 14.53 -1.50 -1.16
C ARG A 45 14.66 -0.05 -1.62
N ALA A 46 13.97 0.35 -2.68
CA ALA A 46 13.96 1.73 -3.16
C ALA A 46 13.34 2.68 -2.13
N ILE A 47 12.20 2.30 -1.54
CA ILE A 47 11.56 3.05 -0.44
C ILE A 47 12.54 3.21 0.73
N ALA A 48 13.17 2.12 1.18
CA ALA A 48 14.16 2.18 2.26
C ALA A 48 15.37 3.08 1.93
N ALA A 49 15.82 3.09 0.67
CA ALA A 49 16.93 3.93 0.22
C ALA A 49 16.56 5.43 0.21
N ARG A 50 15.37 5.79 -0.29
CA ARG A 50 14.89 7.19 -0.29
C ARG A 50 14.67 7.72 1.13
N LEU A 51 14.04 6.92 1.99
CA LEU A 51 13.89 7.21 3.42
C LEU A 51 15.26 7.36 4.12
N GLY A 52 16.32 6.73 3.61
CA GLY A 52 17.68 6.85 4.12
C GLY A 52 18.47 8.05 3.57
N ALA A 53 18.09 8.58 2.41
CA ALA A 53 18.83 9.66 1.74
C ALA A 53 18.86 10.96 2.57
N GLY A 54 17.79 11.27 3.31
CA GLY A 54 17.74 12.41 4.23
C GLY A 54 18.63 12.30 5.46
N GLY A 55 19.13 11.08 5.76
CA GLY A 55 19.89 10.78 6.97
C GLY A 55 21.36 11.19 6.94
N ALA A 56 21.95 11.42 5.77
CA ALA A 56 23.39 11.67 5.64
C ALA A 56 23.85 12.90 6.45
N THR A 57 23.08 13.99 6.40
CA THR A 57 23.41 15.21 7.14
C THR A 57 23.18 15.09 8.64
N PHE A 58 22.30 14.19 9.07
CA PHE A 58 22.09 13.86 10.48
C PHE A 58 23.22 13.00 11.04
N VAL A 59 23.68 12.00 10.29
CA VAL A 59 24.85 11.17 10.66
C VAL A 59 26.09 12.04 10.80
N ALA A 60 26.36 12.92 9.82
CA ALA A 60 27.49 13.86 9.91
C ALA A 60 27.40 14.79 11.15
N ALA A 61 26.20 15.18 11.55
CA ALA A 61 26.01 15.97 12.77
C ALA A 61 26.25 15.15 14.06
N LEU A 62 25.90 13.86 14.05
CA LEU A 62 26.21 12.95 15.17
C LEU A 62 27.72 12.73 15.31
N ASP A 63 28.44 12.55 14.21
CA ASP A 63 29.89 12.41 14.22
C ASP A 63 30.56 13.67 14.79
N ALA A 64 30.06 14.85 14.40
CA ALA A 64 30.53 16.13 14.95
C ALA A 64 30.25 16.28 16.45
N LEU A 65 29.08 15.81 16.93
CA LEU A 65 28.74 15.78 18.34
C LEU A 65 29.65 14.83 19.13
N GLU A 66 29.96 13.65 18.58
CA GLU A 66 30.87 12.69 19.20
C GLU A 66 32.29 13.27 19.32
N ALA A 67 32.79 13.93 18.27
CA ALA A 67 34.06 14.64 18.31
C ALA A 67 34.10 15.79 19.34
N ALA A 68 32.99 16.52 19.50
CA ALA A 68 32.87 17.57 20.52
C ALA A 68 32.77 16.99 21.93
N ALA A 69 32.06 15.87 22.11
CA ALA A 69 31.94 15.18 23.38
C ALA A 69 33.29 14.64 23.87
N GLY A 70 34.11 14.06 22.98
CA GLY A 70 35.47 13.63 23.32
C GLY A 70 36.32 14.78 23.85
N ARG A 71 36.22 15.96 23.22
CA ARG A 71 36.95 17.16 23.67
C ARG A 71 36.46 17.71 25.02
N VAL A 72 35.18 17.58 25.34
CA VAL A 72 34.65 17.94 26.68
C VAL A 72 35.13 16.98 27.77
N VAL A 73 35.30 15.70 27.45
CA VAL A 73 35.79 14.68 28.41
C VAL A 73 37.24 14.97 28.82
N ASP A 74 38.07 15.43 27.87
CA ASP A 74 39.46 15.79 28.12
C ASP A 74 39.66 17.21 28.69
N ALA A 75 38.63 18.05 28.61
CA ALA A 75 38.66 19.44 29.03
C ALA A 75 38.48 19.61 30.55
N SER A 76 39.20 20.56 31.15
CA SER A 76 38.97 20.93 32.55
C SER A 76 37.70 21.78 32.71
N VAL A 77 37.12 21.82 33.92
CA VAL A 77 35.90 22.62 34.24
C VAL A 77 36.03 24.11 33.91
N LEU A 78 37.25 24.62 33.73
CA LEU A 78 37.52 26.02 33.35
C LEU A 78 37.43 26.26 31.83
N GLU A 79 37.47 25.20 31.01
CA GLU A 79 37.38 25.27 29.55
C GLU A 79 35.92 25.31 29.10
N LYS A 80 35.31 26.48 29.29
CA LYS A 80 33.91 26.75 28.94
C LYS A 80 33.65 26.67 27.43
N ASP A 81 34.65 26.93 26.61
CA ASP A 81 34.52 26.90 25.14
C ASP A 81 34.24 25.48 24.63
N ALA A 82 34.88 24.45 25.21
CA ALA A 82 34.62 23.05 24.87
C ALA A 82 33.17 22.67 25.21
N HIS A 83 32.67 23.10 26.36
CA HIS A 83 31.28 22.88 26.77
C HIS A 83 30.29 23.61 25.86
N ALA A 84 30.60 24.84 25.43
CA ALA A 84 29.77 25.61 24.51
C ALA A 84 29.69 24.95 23.13
N GLU A 85 30.82 24.44 22.62
CA GLU A 85 30.88 23.74 21.34
C GLU A 85 30.08 22.43 21.37
N TRP A 86 30.17 21.66 22.45
CA TRP A 86 29.35 20.47 22.64
C TRP A 86 27.84 20.79 22.69
N GLN A 87 27.45 21.86 23.38
CA GLN A 87 26.05 22.29 23.39
C GLN A 87 25.56 22.71 22.01
N GLU A 88 26.37 23.40 21.21
CA GLU A 88 25.97 23.80 19.86
C GLU A 88 25.92 22.61 18.90
N ALA A 89 26.83 21.65 19.04
CA ALA A 89 26.76 20.38 18.33
C ALA A 89 25.46 19.62 18.67
N LEU A 90 25.05 19.61 19.94
CA LEU A 90 23.81 18.96 20.38
C LEU A 90 22.56 19.65 19.80
N ARG A 91 22.52 20.99 19.79
CA ARG A 91 21.43 21.73 19.12
C ARG A 91 21.42 21.47 17.62
N THR A 92 22.58 21.37 16.99
CA THR A 92 22.70 21.07 15.55
C THR A 92 22.16 19.68 15.23
N VAL A 93 22.49 18.66 16.03
CA VAL A 93 21.94 17.30 15.89
C VAL A 93 20.41 17.32 16.02
N ALA A 94 19.86 18.03 17.01
CA ALA A 94 18.42 18.14 17.19
C ALA A 94 17.72 18.76 15.96
N ARG A 95 18.24 19.88 15.44
CA ARG A 95 17.71 20.53 14.22
C ARG A 95 17.80 19.61 13.00
N ARG A 96 18.88 18.84 12.86
CA ARG A 96 19.08 17.91 11.74
C ARG A 96 18.19 16.67 11.84
N LEU A 97 17.91 16.20 13.05
CA LEU A 97 16.94 15.13 13.28
C LEU A 97 15.54 15.56 12.82
N GLU A 98 15.11 16.76 13.20
CA GLU A 98 13.81 17.30 12.82
C GLU A 98 13.70 17.50 11.30
N ALA A 99 14.73 18.07 10.67
CA ALA A 99 14.77 18.21 9.21
C ALA A 99 14.72 16.85 8.49
N ALA A 100 15.46 15.86 8.97
CA ALA A 100 15.44 14.51 8.42
C ALA A 100 14.07 13.83 8.61
N TRP A 101 13.39 14.11 9.72
CA TRP A 101 12.04 13.62 9.99
C TRP A 101 11.00 14.25 9.05
N LEU A 102 11.04 15.57 8.83
CA LEU A 102 10.13 16.25 7.91
C LEU A 102 10.33 15.81 6.45
N ALA A 103 11.58 15.58 6.04
CA ALA A 103 11.89 15.02 4.73
C ALA A 103 11.34 13.59 4.57
N LEU A 104 11.42 12.79 5.63
CA LEU A 104 10.85 11.44 5.67
C LEU A 104 9.32 11.46 5.48
N GLU A 105 8.63 12.36 6.18
CA GLU A 105 7.18 12.52 6.11
C GLU A 105 6.74 12.95 4.70
N THR A 106 7.44 13.93 4.12
CA THR A 106 7.21 14.39 2.74
C THR A 106 7.36 13.25 1.74
N GLU A 107 8.43 12.46 1.82
CA GLU A 107 8.66 11.34 0.91
C GLU A 107 7.59 10.24 1.07
N VAL A 108 7.11 10.00 2.29
CA VAL A 108 6.01 9.05 2.55
C VAL A 108 4.71 9.53 1.90
N ASP A 109 4.39 10.82 2.02
CA ASP A 109 3.21 11.41 1.39
C ASP A 109 3.31 11.38 -0.15
N GLU A 110 4.47 11.66 -0.71
CA GLU A 110 4.73 11.56 -2.14
C GLU A 110 4.61 10.12 -2.65
N GLU A 111 5.18 9.15 -1.92
CA GLU A 111 5.05 7.74 -2.28
C GLU A 111 3.58 7.32 -2.20
N ARG A 112 2.85 7.70 -1.15
CA ARG A 112 1.42 7.43 -1.04
C ARG A 112 0.63 8.04 -2.21
N ALA A 113 0.90 9.29 -2.56
CA ALA A 113 0.27 9.95 -3.70
C ALA A 113 0.53 9.24 -5.03
N ARG A 114 1.73 8.66 -5.19
CA ARG A 114 2.09 7.86 -6.39
C ARG A 114 1.28 6.56 -6.48
N TRP A 115 0.98 5.92 -5.35
CA TRP A 115 0.22 4.69 -5.30
C TRP A 115 -1.31 4.90 -5.39
N THR A 116 -1.81 6.09 -5.05
CA THR A 116 -3.24 6.46 -5.18
C THR A 116 -3.88 6.06 -6.52
N PRO A 117 -3.35 6.45 -7.71
CA PRO A 117 -3.97 6.10 -8.99
C PRO A 117 -4.01 4.59 -9.25
N GLU A 118 -3.03 3.83 -8.76
CA GLU A 118 -3.02 2.36 -8.90
C GLU A 118 -4.06 1.71 -7.97
N ILE A 119 -4.19 2.23 -6.74
CA ILE A 119 -5.24 1.82 -5.79
C ILE A 119 -6.63 2.16 -6.35
N ASP A 120 -6.81 3.33 -6.96
CA ASP A 120 -8.07 3.74 -7.59
C ASP A 120 -8.45 2.87 -8.78
N ALA A 121 -7.46 2.52 -9.63
CA ALA A 121 -7.67 1.59 -10.73
C ALA A 121 -8.08 0.18 -10.24
N LEU A 122 -7.49 -0.27 -9.13
CA LEU A 122 -7.88 -1.49 -8.42
C LEU A 122 -9.30 -1.38 -7.84
N ALA A 123 -9.65 -0.25 -7.24
CA ALA A 123 -10.97 0.02 -6.67
C ALA A 123 -12.07 0.09 -7.74
N ALA A 124 -11.73 0.56 -8.95
CA ALA A 124 -12.63 0.58 -10.09
C ALA A 124 -12.88 -0.82 -10.69
N TRP A 125 -12.17 -1.86 -10.24
CA TRP A 125 -12.37 -3.22 -10.73
C TRP A 125 -13.79 -3.69 -10.43
N ARG A 126 -14.50 -4.08 -11.50
CA ARG A 126 -15.80 -4.74 -11.39
C ARG A 126 -15.67 -6.19 -11.85
N PRO A 127 -16.18 -7.16 -11.08
CA PRO A 127 -16.30 -8.52 -11.57
C PRO A 127 -17.27 -8.52 -12.77
N THR A 128 -16.83 -9.06 -13.89
CA THR A 128 -17.69 -9.21 -15.07
C THR A 128 -18.82 -10.19 -14.76
N LEU A 129 -20.04 -9.68 -14.56
CA LEU A 129 -21.25 -10.50 -14.32
C LEU A 129 -21.88 -11.03 -15.62
N TRP A 130 -21.35 -10.62 -16.77
CA TRP A 130 -21.81 -11.04 -18.09
C TRP A 130 -22.06 -12.57 -18.26
N PRO A 131 -21.17 -13.48 -17.81
CA PRO A 131 -21.43 -14.92 -17.94
C PRO A 131 -22.66 -15.38 -17.16
N ILE A 132 -22.99 -14.73 -16.04
CA ILE A 132 -24.23 -15.03 -15.30
C ILE A 132 -25.43 -14.65 -16.16
N PHE A 133 -25.44 -13.44 -16.73
CA PHE A 133 -26.53 -13.01 -17.62
C PHE A 133 -26.67 -13.93 -18.84
N VAL A 134 -25.56 -14.29 -19.49
CA VAL A 134 -25.58 -15.19 -20.67
C VAL A 134 -26.20 -16.54 -20.36
N ILE A 135 -26.03 -17.08 -19.15
CA ILE A 135 -26.62 -18.35 -18.74
C ILE A 135 -28.06 -18.16 -18.24
N TRP A 136 -28.32 -17.10 -17.47
CA TRP A 136 -29.63 -16.87 -16.86
C TRP A 136 -30.69 -16.44 -17.88
N THR A 137 -30.34 -15.64 -18.89
CA THR A 137 -31.29 -15.17 -19.90
C THR A 137 -31.95 -16.33 -20.67
N PRO A 138 -31.22 -17.28 -21.28
CA PRO A 138 -31.86 -18.41 -21.97
C PRO A 138 -32.61 -19.32 -21.01
N LEU A 139 -32.11 -19.52 -19.78
CA LEU A 139 -32.79 -20.33 -18.77
C LEU A 139 -34.13 -19.70 -18.35
N ALA A 140 -34.16 -18.40 -18.06
CA ALA A 140 -35.38 -17.68 -17.74
C ALA A 140 -36.36 -17.70 -18.92
N MET A 141 -35.86 -17.53 -20.14
CA MET A 141 -36.69 -17.58 -21.34
C MET A 141 -37.33 -18.96 -21.52
N LEU A 142 -36.57 -20.04 -21.29
CA LEU A 142 -37.07 -21.40 -21.33
C LEU A 142 -38.12 -21.66 -20.23
N LEU A 143 -37.88 -21.20 -19.00
CA LEU A 143 -38.81 -21.35 -17.88
C LEU A 143 -40.11 -20.58 -18.11
N ILE A 144 -40.04 -19.35 -18.65
CA ILE A 144 -41.20 -18.55 -19.01
C ILE A 144 -42.01 -19.25 -20.11
N TRP A 145 -41.32 -19.74 -21.16
CA TRP A 145 -41.95 -20.48 -22.26
C TRP A 145 -42.66 -21.75 -21.75
N LEU A 146 -41.99 -22.50 -20.87
CA LEU A 146 -42.55 -23.70 -20.25
C LEU A 146 -43.78 -23.36 -19.38
N GLY A 147 -43.69 -22.31 -18.56
CA GLY A 147 -44.80 -21.82 -17.73
C GLY A 147 -46.01 -21.36 -18.56
N LEU A 148 -45.79 -20.72 -19.71
CA LEU A 148 -46.85 -20.33 -20.64
C LEU A 148 -47.57 -21.54 -21.25
N ILE A 149 -46.84 -22.61 -21.58
CA ILE A 149 -47.42 -23.86 -22.09
C ILE A 149 -48.23 -24.56 -20.99
N LEU A 150 -47.65 -24.75 -19.79
CA LEU A 150 -48.36 -25.40 -18.69
C LEU A 150 -49.56 -24.59 -18.19
N GLY A 151 -49.49 -23.27 -18.26
CA GLY A 151 -50.60 -22.36 -17.92
C GLY A 151 -51.71 -22.30 -18.97
N GLY A 152 -51.55 -22.97 -20.12
CA GLY A 152 -52.55 -23.00 -21.19
C GLY A 152 -52.62 -21.74 -22.06
N TYR A 153 -51.65 -20.82 -21.93
CA TYR A 153 -51.58 -19.58 -22.72
C TYR A 153 -50.95 -19.79 -24.11
N LEU A 154 -50.16 -20.85 -24.29
CA LEU A 154 -49.57 -21.25 -25.57
C LEU A 154 -49.87 -22.72 -25.88
N PRO A 155 -50.12 -23.10 -27.15
CA PRO A 155 -50.27 -24.50 -27.53
C PRO A 155 -48.95 -25.25 -27.31
N ALA A 156 -49.02 -26.40 -26.65
CA ALA A 156 -47.87 -27.27 -26.46
C ALA A 156 -47.40 -27.82 -27.82
N PRO A 157 -46.08 -27.79 -28.12
CA PRO A 157 -45.57 -28.41 -29.33
C PRO A 157 -45.76 -29.94 -29.27
N ALA A 158 -46.01 -30.55 -30.43
CA ALA A 158 -46.50 -31.94 -30.56
C ALA A 158 -45.63 -33.00 -29.86
N TRP A 159 -44.31 -32.80 -29.80
CA TRP A 159 -43.38 -33.70 -29.12
C TRP A 159 -43.50 -33.65 -27.59
N LEU A 160 -43.84 -32.48 -27.02
CA LEU A 160 -43.98 -32.28 -25.57
C LEU A 160 -45.38 -32.71 -25.10
N ALA A 161 -46.40 -32.52 -25.92
CA ALA A 161 -47.74 -33.05 -25.70
C ALA A 161 -47.74 -34.59 -25.64
N ALA A 162 -47.05 -35.24 -26.60
CA ALA A 162 -46.90 -36.70 -26.64
C ALA A 162 -46.22 -37.30 -25.40
N GLN A 163 -45.38 -36.51 -24.70
CA GLN A 163 -44.58 -36.97 -23.57
C GLN A 163 -45.23 -36.67 -22.20
N LEU A 164 -46.14 -35.68 -22.15
CA LEU A 164 -46.88 -35.29 -20.94
C LEU A 164 -48.31 -35.89 -20.86
N GLY A 165 -48.77 -36.60 -21.90
CA GLY A 165 -50.04 -37.33 -21.88
C GLY A 165 -51.29 -36.47 -22.05
N PHE A 166 -51.15 -35.31 -22.72
CA PHE A 166 -52.28 -34.50 -23.19
C PHE A 166 -52.74 -34.94 -24.59
#